data_AF-A0A5B6ZB64-F1
#
_entry.id   AF-A0A5B6ZB64-F1
#
_cell.length_a   1.000
_cell.length_b   1.000
_cell.length_c   1.000
_cell.angle_alpha   90.00
_cell.angle_beta   90.00
_cell.angle_gamma   90.00
#
_symmetry.space_group_name_H-M   'P 1'
#
loop_
_entity.id
_entity.type
_entity.pdbx_description
1 polymer ?
#
loop_
_entity_poly.entity_id
_entity_poly.type
_entity_poly.pdbx_seq_one_letter_code
_entity_poly.pdbx_strand_id
1 'polypeptide(L)'
;RRLCTMVATLSAWPWENLGAFKYLLFGPYLGKVLYSRIQEDIKDTSWCLHILIICALRGFIYQMWTSYSNMLFLTRNRRILQQGVDFKQIDKEWDWDNFIILQALMASMACYMFPVLTSLPLWNTRGFIAILILHMVVSEPLYYWAHKYFHGNYLFAHYHSLHHSSAVPQPFTAGNAT
;
A
#
# COMPACT_ATOMS: atom_id res chain seq x y z
N ARG A 1 -18.25 17.81 -29.49
CA ARG A 1 -18.88 17.23 -28.27
C ARG A 1 -17.77 16.95 -27.27
N ARG A 2 -17.62 17.75 -26.21
CA ARG A 2 -16.74 17.40 -25.08
C ARG A 2 -17.44 16.26 -24.35
N LEU A 3 -16.93 15.04 -24.47
CA LEU A 3 -17.24 13.99 -23.51
C LEU A 3 -16.64 14.47 -22.19
N CYS A 4 -17.49 14.97 -21.30
CA CYS A 4 -17.15 15.07 -19.90
C CYS A 4 -16.91 13.62 -19.46
N THR A 5 -15.65 13.20 -19.39
CA THR A 5 -15.29 11.93 -18.75
C THR A 5 -15.70 12.07 -17.30
N MET A 6 -16.88 11.57 -16.96
CA MET A 6 -17.35 11.47 -15.58
C MET A 6 -16.32 10.61 -14.84
N VAL A 7 -15.51 11.26 -14.01
CA VAL A 7 -14.57 10.59 -13.12
C VAL A 7 -15.38 9.64 -12.24
N ALA A 8 -14.93 8.39 -12.13
CA ALA A 8 -15.67 7.38 -11.40
C ALA A 8 -15.74 7.73 -9.91
N THR A 9 -16.84 7.36 -9.23
CA THR A 9 -17.00 7.63 -7.81
C THR A 9 -15.91 6.90 -7.01
N LEU A 10 -15.30 7.54 -6.01
CA LEU A 10 -14.20 6.96 -5.23
C LEU A 10 -12.96 6.56 -6.06
N SER A 11 -12.77 7.11 -7.26
CA SER A 11 -11.54 6.87 -8.04
C SER A 11 -10.35 7.71 -7.58
N ALA A 12 -10.59 8.75 -6.77
CA ALA A 12 -9.56 9.62 -6.20
C ALA A 12 -9.39 9.33 -4.70
N TRP A 13 -8.21 9.64 -4.16
CA TRP A 13 -7.94 9.45 -2.74
C TRP A 13 -8.69 10.49 -1.91
N PRO A 14 -9.22 10.12 -0.71
CA PRO A 14 -9.93 11.08 0.13
C PRO A 14 -9.08 12.29 0.55
N TRP A 15 -7.75 12.14 0.53
CA TRP A 15 -6.76 13.17 0.87
C TRP A 15 -6.00 13.72 -0.34
N GLU A 16 -6.48 13.51 -1.56
CA GLU A 16 -5.85 14.02 -2.80
C GLU A 16 -5.55 15.53 -2.69
N ASN A 17 -6.50 16.30 -2.13
CA ASN A 17 -6.39 17.74 -1.96
C ASN A 17 -5.24 18.18 -1.04
N LEU A 18 -4.65 17.28 -0.24
CA LEU A 18 -3.49 17.60 0.59
C LEU A 18 -2.18 17.62 -0.21
N GLY A 19 -2.14 16.99 -1.39
CA GLY A 19 -0.91 16.84 -2.17
C GLY A 19 0.25 16.32 -1.30
N ALA A 20 1.37 17.05 -1.29
CA ALA A 20 2.53 16.72 -0.47
C ALA A 20 2.26 16.73 1.06
N PHE A 21 1.20 17.38 1.54
CA PHE A 21 0.83 17.41 2.96
C PHE A 21 0.10 16.16 3.44
N LYS A 22 -0.17 15.18 2.56
CA LYS A 22 -0.83 13.90 2.93
C LYS A 22 -0.14 13.17 4.10
N TYR A 23 1.16 13.35 4.28
CA TYR A 23 1.91 12.76 5.40
C TYR A 23 1.50 13.32 6.78
N LEU A 24 0.80 14.46 6.84
CA LEU A 24 0.21 14.96 8.09
C LEU A 24 -0.83 13.98 8.67
N LEU A 25 -1.36 13.06 7.86
CA LEU A 25 -2.23 11.97 8.33
C LEU A 25 -1.53 11.00 9.28
N PHE A 26 -0.19 10.95 9.29
CA PHE A 26 0.58 10.23 10.32
C PHE A 26 0.72 11.03 11.63
N GLY A 27 0.39 12.32 11.63
CA GLY A 27 0.50 13.23 12.77
C GLY A 27 -0.17 12.73 14.05
N PRO A 28 -1.43 12.24 14.02
CA PRO A 28 -2.09 11.69 15.21
C PRO A 28 -1.32 10.53 15.85
N TYR A 29 -0.69 9.66 15.05
CA TYR A 29 0.11 8.55 15.56
C TYR A 29 1.37 9.06 16.27
N LEU A 30 2.10 9.98 15.63
CA LEU A 30 3.28 10.61 16.21
C LEU A 30 2.94 11.37 17.49
N GLY A 31 1.89 12.17 17.46
CA GLY A 31 1.42 12.93 18.62
C GLY A 31 1.07 12.03 19.79
N LYS A 32 0.35 10.92 19.55
CA LYS A 32 0.02 9.96 20.60
C LYS A 32 1.27 9.28 21.17
N VAL A 33 2.20 8.85 20.32
CA VAL A 33 3.47 8.25 20.76
C VAL A 33 4.27 9.23 21.62
N LEU A 34 4.44 10.48 21.18
CA LEU A 34 5.16 11.50 21.95
C LEU A 34 4.47 11.79 23.29
N TYR A 35 3.15 11.94 23.28
CA TYR A 35 2.37 12.20 24.49
C TYR A 35 2.57 11.12 25.55
N SER A 36 2.43 9.85 25.17
CA SER A 36 2.63 8.74 26.12
C SER A 36 4.07 8.57 26.58
N ARG A 37 5.06 8.93 25.76
CA ARG A 37 6.46 8.94 26.21
C ARG A 37 6.70 10.00 27.28
N ILE A 38 6.07 11.18 27.15
CA ILE A 38 6.15 12.26 28.14
C ILE A 38 5.44 11.86 29.44
N GLN A 39 4.29 11.18 29.35
CA GLN A 39 3.50 10.77 30.51
C GLN A 39 3.95 9.44 31.15
N GLU A 40 5.06 8.85 30.69
CA GLU A 40 5.57 7.54 31.11
C GLU A 40 4.58 6.36 30.97
N ASP A 41 3.46 6.55 30.27
CA ASP A 41 2.44 5.54 30.02
C ASP A 41 2.75 4.74 28.74
N ILE A 42 3.75 3.88 28.83
CA ILE A 42 4.33 3.15 27.69
C ILE A 42 3.37 2.06 27.15
N LYS A 43 2.41 1.59 27.94
CA LYS A 43 1.56 0.44 27.56
C LYS A 43 0.51 0.80 26.51
N ASP A 44 -0.11 1.98 26.60
CA ASP A 44 -1.27 2.32 25.76
C ASP A 44 -0.94 2.80 24.32
N THR A 45 0.33 3.02 24.01
CA THR A 45 0.79 3.57 22.71
C THR A 45 1.67 2.66 21.88
N SER A 46 1.94 1.46 22.38
CA SER A 46 2.71 0.45 21.68
C SER A 46 2.24 0.29 20.24
N TRP A 47 0.95 0.07 20.00
CA TRP A 47 0.44 -0.22 18.65
C TRP A 47 0.56 0.95 17.65
N CYS A 48 0.46 2.21 18.09
CA CYS A 48 0.64 3.37 17.19
C CYS A 48 2.08 3.45 16.66
N LEU A 49 3.06 3.20 17.55
CA LEU A 49 4.46 3.11 17.16
C LEU A 49 4.69 1.93 16.20
N HIS A 50 4.08 0.77 16.46
CA HIS A 50 4.17 -0.38 15.56
C HIS A 50 3.62 -0.08 14.17
N ILE A 51 2.47 0.60 14.05
CA ILE A 51 1.92 1.01 12.75
C ILE A 51 2.92 1.90 12.00
N LEU A 52 3.50 2.90 12.67
CA LEU A 52 4.50 3.78 12.05
C LEU A 52 5.73 3.01 11.56
N ILE A 53 6.25 2.09 12.39
CA ILE A 53 7.39 1.23 12.03
C ILE A 53 7.04 0.34 10.83
N ILE A 54 5.87 -0.30 10.83
CA ILE A 54 5.42 -1.16 9.73
C ILE A 54 5.26 -0.35 8.43
N CYS A 55 4.70 0.86 8.49
CA CYS A 55 4.57 1.74 7.33
C CYS A 55 5.94 2.14 6.77
N ALA A 56 6.88 2.51 7.65
CA ALA A 56 8.24 2.84 7.25
C ALA A 56 8.97 1.65 6.62
N LEU A 57 8.86 0.46 7.23
CA LEU A 57 9.42 -0.79 6.69
C LEU A 57 8.80 -1.14 5.35
N ARG A 58 7.49 -0.91 5.17
CA ARG A 58 6.78 -1.15 3.91
C ARG A 58 7.30 -0.23 2.80
N GLY A 59 7.42 1.06 3.08
CA GLY A 59 8.00 2.04 2.15
C GLY A 59 9.45 1.71 1.80
N PHE A 60 10.24 1.29 2.80
CA PHE A 60 11.61 0.84 2.60
C PHE A 60 11.69 -0.40 1.69
N ILE A 61 10.84 -1.39 1.89
CA ILE A 61 10.78 -2.59 1.03
C ILE A 61 10.43 -2.20 -0.41
N TYR A 62 9.44 -1.32 -0.61
CA TYR A 62 9.12 -0.83 -1.96
C TYR A 62 10.31 -0.13 -2.61
N GLN A 63 11.00 0.74 -1.87
CA GLN A 63 12.19 1.42 -2.37
C GLN A 63 13.29 0.42 -2.75
N MET A 64 13.55 -0.60 -1.92
CA MET A 64 14.54 -1.63 -2.20
C MET A 64 14.20 -2.42 -3.46
N TRP A 65 12.94 -2.82 -3.64
CA TRP A 65 12.50 -3.50 -4.85
C TRP A 65 12.58 -2.62 -6.09
N THR A 66 12.27 -1.33 -5.96
CA THR A 66 12.36 -0.37 -7.07
C THR A 66 13.82 -0.16 -7.47
N SER A 67 14.73 -0.02 -6.49
CA SER A 67 16.16 0.02 -6.74
C SER A 67 16.64 -1.24 -7.45
N TYR A 68 16.27 -2.43 -6.96
CA TYR A 68 16.61 -3.71 -7.59
C TYR A 68 16.08 -3.80 -9.04
N SER A 69 14.82 -3.44 -9.27
CA SER A 69 14.19 -3.51 -10.60
C SER A 69 14.90 -2.60 -11.62
N ASN A 70 15.44 -1.48 -11.15
CA ASN A 70 16.18 -0.50 -11.95
C ASN A 70 17.68 -0.80 -12.08
N MET A 71 18.22 -1.79 -11.36
CA MET A 71 19.59 -2.29 -11.56
C MET A 71 19.68 -3.14 -12.83
N LEU A 72 19.84 -2.48 -13.98
CA LEU A 72 19.92 -3.11 -15.31
C LEU A 72 20.94 -4.24 -15.39
N PHE A 73 22.08 -4.12 -14.71
CA PHE A 73 23.10 -5.18 -14.71
C PHE A 73 22.60 -6.50 -14.07
N LEU A 74 21.60 -6.44 -13.18
CA LEU A 74 20.95 -7.61 -12.59
C LEU A 74 19.71 -8.05 -13.37
N THR A 75 18.92 -7.10 -13.88
CA THR A 75 17.57 -7.38 -14.38
C THR A 75 17.42 -7.39 -15.90
N ARG A 76 18.40 -6.88 -16.68
CA ARG A 76 18.27 -6.71 -18.15
C ARG A 76 17.73 -7.94 -18.87
N ASN A 77 18.26 -9.12 -18.57
CA ASN A 77 17.88 -10.36 -19.24
C ASN A 77 16.55 -10.97 -18.76
N ARG A 78 15.94 -10.39 -17.71
CA ARG A 78 14.65 -10.81 -17.13
C ARG A 78 13.52 -9.81 -17.41
N ARG A 79 13.79 -8.74 -18.16
CA ARG A 79 12.78 -7.73 -18.48
C ARG A 79 11.87 -8.20 -19.61
N ILE A 80 10.57 -8.19 -19.34
CA ILE A 80 9.52 -8.43 -20.33
C ILE A 80 9.52 -7.32 -21.40
N LEU A 81 9.64 -6.07 -20.97
CA LEU A 81 9.80 -4.90 -21.84
C LEU A 81 11.21 -4.32 -21.69
N GLN A 82 11.90 -4.14 -22.81
CA GLN A 82 13.26 -3.60 -22.84
C GLN A 82 13.29 -2.08 -22.63
N GLN A 83 12.17 -1.41 -22.87
CA GLN A 83 11.99 0.01 -22.60
C GLN A 83 12.08 0.28 -21.08
N GLY A 84 12.68 1.42 -20.73
CA GLY A 84 12.67 1.92 -19.36
C GLY A 84 11.33 2.56 -19.01
N VAL A 85 11.13 2.82 -17.72
CA VAL A 85 10.01 3.61 -17.22
C VAL A 85 10.10 5.03 -17.79
N ASP A 86 9.02 5.50 -18.43
CA ASP A 86 8.96 6.85 -18.98
C ASP A 86 8.36 7.86 -17.97
N PHE A 87 8.50 9.15 -18.25
CA PHE A 87 7.96 10.19 -17.37
C PHE A 87 6.45 10.08 -17.18
N LYS A 88 5.71 9.66 -18.21
CA LYS A 88 4.26 9.49 -18.11
C LYS A 88 3.87 8.39 -17.14
N GLN A 89 4.61 7.29 -17.11
CA GLN A 89 4.37 6.23 -16.13
C GLN A 89 4.78 6.69 -14.73
N ILE A 90 5.90 7.41 -14.59
CA ILE A 90 6.31 7.99 -13.29
C ILE A 90 5.19 8.88 -12.73
N ASP A 91 4.61 9.75 -13.55
CA ASP A 91 3.53 10.65 -13.12
C ASP A 91 2.27 9.89 -12.66
N LYS A 92 1.92 8.78 -13.35
CA LYS A 92 0.76 7.95 -12.96
C LYS A 92 0.99 7.17 -11.68
N GLU A 93 2.23 6.80 -11.41
CA GLU A 93 2.62 5.98 -10.26
C GLU A 93 3.12 6.82 -9.09
N TRP A 94 3.14 8.15 -9.22
CA TRP A 94 3.73 9.09 -8.28
C TRP A 94 3.20 8.92 -6.85
N ASP A 95 1.89 8.70 -6.74
CA ASP A 95 1.16 8.61 -5.47
C ASP A 95 0.96 7.17 -4.96
N TRP A 96 1.86 6.25 -5.32
CA TRP A 96 1.85 4.84 -4.88
C TRP A 96 1.79 4.66 -3.36
N ASP A 97 2.34 5.61 -2.61
CA ASP A 97 2.44 5.64 -1.15
C ASP A 97 1.09 5.95 -0.47
N ASN A 98 0.08 6.43 -1.20
CA ASN A 98 -1.29 6.56 -0.68
C ASN A 98 -1.82 5.22 -0.14
N PHE A 99 -1.40 4.10 -0.72
CA PHE A 99 -1.77 2.79 -0.19
C PHE A 99 -1.20 2.51 1.21
N ILE A 100 0.01 3.02 1.52
CA ILE A 100 0.60 2.88 2.86
C ILE A 100 -0.21 3.69 3.88
N ILE A 101 -0.61 4.91 3.52
CA ILE A 101 -1.47 5.76 4.37
C ILE A 101 -2.81 5.06 4.62
N LEU A 102 -3.44 4.50 3.58
CA LEU A 102 -4.67 3.73 3.71
C LEU A 102 -4.49 2.54 4.66
N GLN A 103 -3.41 1.76 4.51
CA GLN A 103 -3.13 0.62 5.39
C GLN A 103 -2.94 1.04 6.84
N ALA A 104 -2.31 2.20 7.11
CA ALA A 104 -2.19 2.74 8.46
C ALA A 104 -3.57 3.06 9.08
N LEU A 105 -4.45 3.69 8.30
CA LEU A 105 -5.81 4.02 8.72
C LEU A 105 -6.65 2.74 8.94
N MET A 106 -6.53 1.74 8.07
CA MET A 106 -7.20 0.45 8.26
C MET A 106 -6.67 -0.29 9.49
N ALA A 107 -5.36 -0.27 9.73
CA ALA A 107 -4.75 -0.89 10.89
C ALA A 107 -5.19 -0.23 12.20
N SER A 108 -5.27 1.11 12.23
CA SER A 108 -5.80 1.82 13.41
C SER A 108 -7.27 1.53 13.65
N MET A 109 -8.10 1.53 12.59
CA MET A 109 -9.50 1.13 12.70
C MET A 109 -9.64 -0.29 13.25
N ALA A 110 -8.83 -1.24 12.77
CA ALA A 110 -8.80 -2.60 13.29
C ALA A 110 -8.39 -2.66 14.77
N CYS A 111 -7.39 -1.89 15.20
CA CYS A 111 -6.98 -1.81 16.60
C CYS A 111 -8.09 -1.28 17.52
N TYR A 112 -8.88 -0.32 17.05
CA TYR A 112 -10.03 0.20 17.79
C TYR A 112 -11.23 -0.75 17.82
N MET A 113 -11.51 -1.43 16.70
CA MET A 113 -12.62 -2.39 16.61
C MET A 113 -12.32 -3.69 17.36
N PHE A 114 -11.06 -4.11 17.40
CA PHE A 114 -10.62 -5.36 17.99
C PHE A 114 -9.50 -5.10 19.00
N PRO A 115 -9.83 -4.78 20.26
CA PRO A 115 -8.85 -4.49 21.31
C PRO A 115 -7.83 -5.61 21.54
N VAL A 116 -8.16 -6.86 21.18
CA VAL A 116 -7.21 -7.98 21.23
C VAL A 116 -5.96 -7.72 20.37
N LEU A 117 -6.06 -6.94 19.30
CA LEU A 117 -4.94 -6.62 18.41
C LEU A 117 -3.90 -5.71 19.06
N THR A 118 -4.27 -4.94 20.09
CA THR A 118 -3.35 -4.02 20.78
C THR A 118 -2.51 -4.70 21.85
N SER A 119 -2.85 -5.93 22.24
CA SER A 119 -2.17 -6.72 23.27
C SER A 119 -1.45 -7.97 22.72
N LEU A 120 -1.23 -8.02 21.40
CA LEU A 120 -0.50 -9.11 20.77
C LEU A 120 0.98 -9.13 21.19
N PRO A 121 1.57 -10.32 21.39
CA PRO A 121 3.01 -10.44 21.61
C PRO A 121 3.78 -10.04 20.35
N LEU A 122 4.99 -9.49 20.53
CA LEU A 122 5.88 -9.11 19.41
C LEU A 122 6.19 -10.27 18.47
N TRP A 123 6.29 -11.49 19.02
CA TRP A 123 6.56 -12.70 18.25
C TRP A 123 5.71 -13.87 18.75
N ASN A 124 5.07 -14.57 17.81
CA ASN A 124 4.35 -15.80 18.08
C ASN A 124 4.37 -16.69 16.84
N THR A 125 5.02 -17.84 16.91
CA THR A 125 5.17 -18.77 15.76
C THR A 125 3.83 -19.35 15.30
N ARG A 126 2.91 -19.66 16.23
CA ARG A 126 1.57 -20.14 15.89
C ARG A 126 0.75 -19.05 15.20
N GLY A 127 0.85 -17.82 15.68
CA GLY A 127 0.25 -16.65 15.04
C GLY A 127 0.81 -16.41 13.65
N PHE A 128 2.13 -16.54 13.47
CA PHE A 128 2.77 -16.45 12.17
C PHE A 128 2.25 -17.51 11.19
N ILE A 129 2.16 -18.78 11.61
CA ILE A 129 1.58 -19.85 10.79
C ILE A 129 0.10 -19.55 10.45
N ALA A 130 -0.68 -19.09 11.42
CA ALA A 130 -2.08 -18.73 11.21
C ALA A 130 -2.24 -17.59 10.19
N ILE A 131 -1.40 -16.56 10.25
CA ILE A 131 -1.38 -15.46 9.28
C ILE A 131 -0.99 -15.97 7.88
N LEU A 132 0.01 -16.86 7.78
CA LEU A 132 0.37 -17.46 6.48
C LEU A 132 -0.78 -18.26 5.87
N ILE A 133 -1.48 -19.06 6.67
CA ILE A 133 -2.66 -19.82 6.20
C ILE A 133 -3.77 -18.85 5.78
N LEU A 134 -4.08 -17.83 6.61
CA LEU A 134 -5.07 -16.82 6.28
C LEU A 134 -4.73 -16.10 4.96
N HIS A 135 -3.46 -15.76 4.77
CA HIS A 135 -2.99 -15.12 3.55
C HIS A 135 -3.18 -16.04 2.32
N MET A 136 -2.65 -17.27 2.37
CA MET A 136 -2.73 -18.20 1.23
C MET A 136 -4.14 -18.70 0.92
N VAL A 137 -4.96 -18.97 1.95
CA VAL A 137 -6.27 -19.61 1.79
C VAL A 137 -7.40 -18.60 1.61
N VAL A 138 -7.27 -17.40 2.18
CA VAL A 138 -8.33 -16.38 2.14
C VAL A 138 -7.91 -15.19 1.29
N SER A 139 -6.78 -14.56 1.61
CA SER A 139 -6.36 -13.33 0.93
C SER A 139 -6.08 -13.55 -0.56
N GLU A 140 -5.32 -14.58 -0.91
CA GLU A 140 -4.92 -14.86 -2.30
C GLU A 140 -6.13 -15.18 -3.20
N PRO A 141 -7.06 -16.09 -2.83
CA PRO A 141 -8.28 -16.28 -3.60
C PRO A 141 -9.11 -15.00 -3.70
N LEU A 142 -9.34 -14.28 -2.60
CA LEU A 142 -10.12 -13.05 -2.66
C LEU A 142 -9.49 -12.02 -3.61
N TYR A 143 -8.17 -11.87 -3.57
CA TYR A 143 -7.44 -11.01 -4.50
C TYR A 143 -7.62 -11.45 -5.95
N TYR A 144 -7.46 -12.75 -6.24
CA TYR A 144 -7.67 -13.29 -7.59
C TYR A 144 -9.09 -13.01 -8.11
N TRP A 145 -10.11 -13.30 -7.31
CA TRP A 145 -11.50 -13.09 -7.71
C TRP A 145 -11.80 -11.61 -7.91
N ALA A 146 -11.36 -10.74 -6.98
CA ALA A 146 -11.52 -9.30 -7.10
C ALA A 146 -10.85 -8.79 -8.38
N HIS A 147 -9.57 -9.14 -8.61
CA HIS A 147 -8.83 -8.75 -9.79
C HIS A 147 -9.53 -9.21 -11.09
N LYS A 148 -10.05 -10.45 -11.11
CA LYS A 148 -10.86 -10.95 -12.23
C LYS A 148 -12.11 -10.12 -12.47
N TYR A 149 -12.81 -9.66 -11.43
CA TYR A 149 -13.96 -8.76 -11.58
C TYR A 149 -13.55 -7.37 -12.08
N PHE A 150 -12.41 -6.85 -11.61
CA PHE A 150 -11.86 -5.57 -12.10
C PHE A 150 -11.49 -5.60 -13.58
N HIS A 151 -11.29 -6.79 -14.15
CA HIS A 151 -11.13 -7.00 -15.59
C HIS A 151 -12.44 -7.07 -16.39
N GLY A 152 -13.61 -6.96 -15.74
CA GLY A 152 -14.89 -6.82 -16.43
C GLY A 152 -15.09 -5.42 -17.03
N ASN A 153 -15.91 -5.30 -18.08
CA ASN A 153 -16.06 -4.06 -18.88
C ASN A 153 -16.20 -2.77 -18.06
N TYR A 154 -17.10 -2.74 -17.07
CA TYR A 154 -17.37 -1.54 -16.28
C TYR A 154 -16.21 -1.20 -15.33
N LEU A 155 -15.81 -2.16 -14.47
CA LEU A 155 -14.75 -1.92 -13.48
C LEU A 155 -13.40 -1.68 -14.16
N PHE A 156 -13.15 -2.31 -15.30
CA PHE A 156 -11.95 -2.06 -16.08
C PHE A 156 -11.89 -0.61 -16.54
N ALA A 157 -12.91 -0.14 -17.26
CA ALA A 157 -12.92 1.20 -17.82
C ALA A 157 -12.77 2.29 -16.74
N HIS A 158 -13.39 2.11 -15.57
CA HIS A 158 -13.52 3.13 -14.54
C HIS A 158 -12.46 3.08 -13.43
N TYR A 159 -11.90 1.90 -13.12
CA TYR A 159 -11.03 1.71 -11.95
C TYR A 159 -9.74 0.95 -12.24
N HIS A 160 -9.68 0.11 -13.27
CA HIS A 160 -8.51 -0.76 -13.50
C HIS A 160 -7.68 -0.39 -14.73
N SER A 161 -8.25 0.37 -15.67
CA SER A 161 -7.59 0.78 -16.92
C SER A 161 -6.32 1.60 -16.68
N LEU A 162 -6.31 2.46 -15.65
CA LEU A 162 -5.13 3.25 -15.27
C LEU A 162 -3.95 2.36 -14.87
N HIS A 163 -4.20 1.32 -14.07
CA HIS A 163 -3.20 0.32 -13.68
C HIS A 163 -2.60 -0.37 -14.92
N HIS A 164 -3.43 -0.77 -15.89
CA HIS A 164 -2.97 -1.36 -17.16
C HIS A 164 -2.27 -0.38 -18.09
N SER A 165 -2.36 0.92 -17.83
CA SER A 165 -1.69 1.95 -18.63
C SER A 165 -0.21 2.16 -18.26
N SER A 166 0.26 1.50 -17.19
CA SER A 166 1.67 1.36 -16.84
C SER A 166 2.26 0.16 -17.57
N ALA A 167 2.97 0.43 -18.67
CA ALA A 167 3.47 -0.64 -19.53
C ALA A 167 4.64 -1.40 -18.89
N VAL A 168 5.56 -0.69 -18.22
CA VAL A 168 6.75 -1.29 -17.61
C VAL A 168 6.40 -1.77 -16.19
N PRO A 169 6.51 -3.07 -15.87
CA PRO A 169 6.21 -3.53 -14.52
C PRO A 169 7.12 -2.84 -13.49
N GLN A 170 6.51 -2.24 -12.48
CA GLN A 170 7.20 -1.67 -11.33
C GLN A 170 6.62 -2.24 -10.03
N PRO A 171 7.45 -2.36 -8.97
CA PRO A 171 7.01 -2.84 -7.65
C PRO A 171 5.83 -2.06 -7.06
N PHE A 172 5.67 -0.80 -7.45
CA PHE A 172 4.57 0.06 -7.01
C PHE A 172 3.20 -0.35 -7.57
N THR A 173 3.17 -0.90 -8.80
CA THR A 173 1.92 -1.06 -9.56
C THR A 173 1.56 -2.52 -9.81
N ALA A 174 2.51 -3.36 -10.23
CA ALA A 174 2.21 -4.72 -10.73
C ALA A 174 3.09 -5.82 -10.08
N GLY A 175 3.99 -5.45 -9.16
CA GLY A 175 5.02 -6.34 -8.65
C GLY A 175 6.17 -6.55 -9.65
N ASN A 176 7.23 -7.24 -9.23
CA ASN A 176 8.30 -7.67 -10.14
C ASN A 176 7.90 -9.00 -10.78
N ALA A 177 7.13 -8.95 -11.86
CA ALA A 177 6.90 -10.11 -12.70
C ALA A 177 8.19 -10.41 -13.47
N THR A 178 9.01 -11.30 -12.95
CA THR A 178 10.17 -11.89 -13.66
C THR A 178 9.74 -13.07 -14.52
#